data_AF-A0A6G3WRN4-F1
#
_entry.id   AF-A0A6G3WRN4-F1
#
_cell.length_a   1.000
_cell.length_b   1.000
_cell.length_c   1.000
_cell.angle_alpha   90.00
_cell.angle_beta   90.00
_cell.angle_gamma   90.00
#
_symmetry.space_group_name_H-M   'P 1'
#
loop_
_entity.id
_entity.type
_entity.pdbx_description
1 polymer ?
#
loop_
_entity_poly.entity_id
_entity_poly.type
_entity_poly.pdbx_seq_one_letter_code
_entity_poly.pdbx_strand_id
1 'polypeptide(L)'
;MTPTSPVTRPPLDVLVRRVDPDVPLPSYAQPGDAGADLRTTEACQLEPGERAVLPTGVSVALPEGYAAFVHPRSGLAARCGVALVNAPGTVDAGYRGEIKVIVVNLDPREAVRFERFDRIAQLVVQQVEKVRFQEVAKLPDSTRAEGGFGSTGGHAAVDGTSGTSGQAAMGGQAGGNRYASVVSDREGQ
;
A
#
# COMPACT_ATOMS: atom_id res chain seq x y z
N MET A 1 -6.44 -35.06 -21.20
CA MET A 1 -5.96 -33.77 -20.68
C MET A 1 -4.58 -34.01 -20.07
N THR A 2 -3.53 -33.62 -20.78
CA THR A 2 -2.15 -33.75 -20.28
C THR A 2 -1.94 -32.63 -19.24
N PRO A 3 -1.51 -32.93 -18.00
CA PRO A 3 -1.20 -31.89 -17.04
C PRO A 3 -0.03 -31.06 -17.58
N THR A 4 -0.28 -29.79 -17.88
CA THR A 4 0.76 -28.81 -18.18
C THR A 4 1.68 -28.73 -16.97
N SER A 5 2.92 -29.19 -17.13
CA SER A 5 3.97 -28.99 -16.13
C SER A 5 4.03 -27.51 -15.74
N PRO A 6 4.18 -27.18 -14.44
CA PRO A 6 4.27 -25.79 -14.03
C PRO A 6 5.47 -25.15 -14.72
N VAL A 7 5.22 -24.06 -15.44
CA VAL A 7 6.28 -23.26 -16.06
C VAL A 7 7.02 -22.56 -14.92
N THR A 8 8.14 -23.13 -14.47
CA THR A 8 9.05 -22.45 -13.54
C THR A 8 9.75 -21.34 -14.31
N ARG A 9 9.30 -20.11 -14.12
CA ARG A 9 10.03 -18.94 -14.63
C ARG A 9 11.35 -18.83 -13.86
N PRO A 10 12.48 -18.55 -14.54
CA PRO A 10 13.74 -18.29 -13.85
C PRO A 10 13.61 -17.07 -12.92
N PRO A 11 14.38 -17.00 -11.83
CA PRO A 11 14.38 -15.83 -10.94
C PRO A 11 14.77 -14.55 -11.69
N LEU A 12 14.16 -13.43 -11.29
CA LEU A 12 14.55 -12.11 -11.78
C LEU A 12 15.78 -11.62 -11.01
N ASP A 13 16.87 -11.33 -11.72
CA ASP A 13 18.03 -10.69 -11.11
C ASP A 13 17.78 -9.20 -10.88
N VAL A 14 17.89 -8.76 -9.63
CA VAL A 14 17.80 -7.35 -9.22
C VAL A 14 19.14 -6.96 -8.60
N LEU A 15 19.77 -5.91 -9.13
CA LEU A 15 21.02 -5.42 -8.56
C LEU A 15 20.72 -4.74 -7.22
N VAL A 16 21.50 -5.07 -6.20
CA VAL A 16 21.37 -4.51 -4.86
C VAL A 16 22.71 -3.96 -4.39
N ARG A 17 22.70 -2.74 -3.86
CA ARG A 17 23.83 -2.12 -3.16
C ARG A 17 23.46 -1.99 -1.69
N ARG A 18 24.31 -2.53 -0.82
CA ARG A 18 24.25 -2.25 0.61
C ARG A 18 24.91 -0.91 0.89
N VAL A 19 24.11 0.07 1.29
CA VAL A 19 24.57 1.38 1.77
C VAL A 19 25.18 1.23 3.17
N ASP A 20 24.51 0.45 4.02
CA ASP A 20 25.10 -0.09 5.25
C ASP A 20 25.66 -1.50 4.94
N PRO A 21 26.99 -1.72 4.94
CA PRO A 21 27.58 -3.01 4.58
C PRO A 21 27.27 -4.13 5.59
N ASP A 22 26.82 -3.79 6.79
CA ASP A 22 26.52 -4.75 7.85
C ASP A 22 25.09 -5.29 7.76
N VAL A 23 24.20 -4.60 7.04
CA VAL A 23 22.82 -5.09 6.87
C VAL A 23 22.83 -6.39 6.05
N PRO A 24 22.09 -7.43 6.47
CA PRO A 24 21.86 -8.59 5.63
C PRO A 24 21.16 -8.20 4.32
N LEU A 25 21.44 -8.91 3.23
CA LEU A 25 20.66 -8.75 2.01
C LEU A 25 19.17 -9.08 2.27
N PRO A 26 18.24 -8.38 1.59
CA PRO A 26 16.83 -8.74 1.66
C PRO A 26 16.63 -10.21 1.26
N SER A 27 15.82 -10.94 2.02
CA SER A 27 15.63 -12.38 1.84
C SER A 27 14.17 -12.77 2.06
N TYR A 28 13.71 -13.77 1.31
CA TYR A 28 12.42 -14.43 1.53
C TYR A 28 12.52 -15.34 2.77
N ALA A 29 11.50 -15.33 3.63
CA ALA A 29 11.54 -16.08 4.87
C ALA A 29 11.18 -17.57 4.68
N GLN A 30 10.24 -17.85 3.77
CA GLN A 30 9.76 -19.18 3.41
C GLN A 30 9.72 -19.38 1.89
N PRO A 31 9.79 -20.64 1.43
CA PRO A 31 9.54 -20.97 0.02
C PRO A 31 8.17 -20.46 -0.42
N GLY A 32 8.13 -19.67 -1.49
CA GLY A 32 6.89 -19.12 -2.05
C GLY A 32 6.42 -17.80 -1.44
N ASP A 33 7.15 -17.24 -0.47
CA ASP A 33 6.87 -15.89 0.02
C ASP A 33 6.97 -14.88 -1.13
N ALA A 34 6.01 -13.95 -1.19
CA ALA A 34 5.96 -12.93 -2.24
C ALA A 34 6.95 -11.78 -1.99
N GLY A 35 7.30 -11.51 -0.74
CA GLY A 35 8.10 -10.35 -0.34
C GLY A 35 9.41 -10.75 0.36
N ALA A 36 10.49 -10.04 0.02
CA ALA A 36 11.75 -10.15 0.74
C ALA A 36 11.76 -9.19 1.94
N ASP A 37 12.11 -9.68 3.13
CA ASP A 37 12.12 -8.86 4.35
C ASP A 37 13.14 -7.70 4.24
N LEU A 38 12.69 -6.47 4.53
CA LEU A 38 13.52 -5.28 4.69
C LEU A 38 13.76 -5.02 6.17
N ARG A 39 15.00 -4.64 6.49
CA ARG A 39 15.44 -4.35 7.86
C ARG A 39 15.73 -2.87 8.04
N THR A 40 15.52 -2.32 9.23
CA THR A 40 16.01 -0.98 9.57
C THR A 40 17.50 -1.02 9.92
N THR A 41 18.22 0.05 9.65
CA THR A 41 19.61 0.25 10.10
C THR A 41 19.73 1.16 11.31
N GLU A 42 18.61 1.74 11.75
CA GLU A 42 18.53 2.64 12.90
C GLU A 42 17.52 2.12 13.91
N ALA A 43 17.83 2.30 15.20
CA ALA A 43 16.89 2.07 16.28
C ALA A 43 15.91 3.24 16.38
N CYS A 44 14.65 2.96 16.71
CA CYS A 44 13.60 3.96 16.81
C CYS A 44 12.53 3.52 17.80
N GLN A 45 11.98 4.46 18.55
CA GLN A 45 10.77 4.25 19.34
C GLN A 45 9.70 5.21 18.81
N LEU A 46 8.48 4.72 18.64
CA LEU A 46 7.32 5.51 18.25
C LEU A 46 6.25 5.41 19.33
N GLU A 47 5.90 6.56 19.91
CA GLU A 47 4.73 6.69 20.77
C GLU A 47 3.43 6.54 19.95
N PRO A 48 2.29 6.30 20.60
CA PRO A 48 0.98 6.25 19.93
C PRO A 48 0.74 7.43 18.98
N GLY A 49 0.45 7.12 17.70
CA GLY A 49 0.19 8.11 16.65
C GLY A 49 1.43 8.72 15.98
N GLU A 50 2.64 8.41 16.45
CA GLU A 50 3.88 8.90 15.85
C GLU A 50 4.27 8.14 14.57
N ARG A 51 5.09 8.80 13.75
CA ARG A 51 5.65 8.22 12.53
C ARG A 51 7.13 8.58 12.39
N ALA A 52 7.91 7.69 11.77
CA ALA A 52 9.29 7.93 11.41
C ALA A 52 9.63 7.38 10.02
N VAL A 53 10.69 7.92 9.43
CA VAL A 53 11.28 7.42 8.19
C VAL A 53 12.51 6.59 8.58
N LEU A 54 12.42 5.27 8.45
CA LEU A 54 13.50 4.35 8.82
C LEU A 54 14.33 3.95 7.59
N PRO A 55 15.66 4.15 7.61
CA PRO A 55 16.55 3.73 6.53
C PRO A 55 16.76 2.21 6.52
N THR A 56 16.76 1.59 5.34
CA THR A 56 16.91 0.12 5.24
C THR A 56 18.33 -0.37 4.98
N GLY A 57 19.28 0.54 4.74
CA GLY A 57 20.65 0.21 4.37
C GLY A 57 20.81 -0.38 2.98
N VAL A 58 19.76 -0.39 2.14
CA VAL A 58 19.80 -1.00 0.81
C VAL A 58 19.24 -0.08 -0.27
N SER A 59 19.92 -0.07 -1.41
CA SER A 59 19.48 0.51 -2.68
C SER A 59 19.35 -0.60 -3.71
N VAL A 60 18.41 -0.47 -4.64
CA VAL A 60 18.22 -1.45 -5.72
C VAL A 60 18.25 -0.77 -7.08
N ALA A 61 18.54 -1.54 -8.12
CA ALA A 61 18.26 -1.15 -9.50
C ALA A 61 17.32 -2.21 -10.09
N LEU A 62 16.06 -1.82 -10.26
CA LEU A 62 15.07 -2.68 -10.90
C LEU A 62 15.20 -2.56 -12.43
N PRO A 63 14.94 -3.65 -13.18
CA PRO A 63 14.82 -3.59 -14.63
C PRO A 63 13.66 -2.69 -15.07
N GLU A 64 13.74 -2.14 -16.28
CA GLU A 64 12.61 -1.42 -16.88
C GLU A 64 11.39 -2.35 -17.03
N GLY A 65 10.19 -1.82 -16.81
CA GLY A 65 8.95 -2.60 -16.78
C GLY A 65 8.66 -3.27 -15.43
N TYR A 66 9.46 -2.98 -14.40
CA TYR A 66 9.22 -3.44 -13.02
C TYR A 66 9.11 -2.27 -12.05
N ALA A 67 8.37 -2.50 -10.98
CA ALA A 67 8.39 -1.68 -9.77
C ALA A 67 8.53 -2.61 -8.56
N ALA A 68 8.99 -2.04 -7.44
CA ALA A 68 8.93 -2.76 -6.17
C ALA A 68 7.98 -2.04 -5.20
N PHE A 69 7.25 -2.83 -4.43
CA PHE A 69 6.24 -2.37 -3.50
C PHE A 69 6.66 -2.73 -2.08
N VAL A 70 6.72 -1.74 -1.21
CA VAL A 70 7.05 -1.90 0.20
C VAL A 70 5.74 -2.09 0.97
N HIS A 71 5.54 -3.31 1.46
CA HIS A 71 4.35 -3.72 2.19
C HIS A 71 4.60 -3.80 3.71
N PRO A 72 3.56 -3.57 4.54
CA PRO A 72 3.61 -3.90 5.96
C PRO A 72 3.83 -5.40 6.17
N ARG A 73 4.48 -5.74 7.28
CA ARG A 73 4.56 -7.11 7.77
C ARG A 73 3.33 -7.38 8.65
N SER A 74 2.55 -8.40 8.31
CA SER A 74 1.28 -8.71 8.99
C SER A 74 1.43 -8.90 10.50
N GLY A 75 2.56 -9.49 10.94
CA GLY A 75 2.86 -9.67 12.36
C GLY A 75 3.00 -8.35 13.14
N LEU A 76 3.67 -7.35 12.57
CA LEU A 76 3.83 -6.03 13.21
C LEU A 76 2.50 -5.26 13.18
N ALA A 77 1.76 -5.34 12.08
CA ALA A 77 0.45 -4.72 11.97
C ALA A 77 -0.55 -5.27 13.00
N ALA A 78 -0.65 -6.59 13.12
CA ALA A 78 -1.64 -7.23 13.98
C ALA A 78 -1.29 -7.17 15.48
N ARG A 79 0.01 -7.19 15.83
CA ARG A 79 0.45 -7.29 17.23
C ARG A 79 0.89 -5.96 17.85
N CYS A 80 1.30 -4.99 17.02
CA CYS A 80 1.91 -3.75 17.47
C CYS A 80 1.28 -2.50 16.83
N GLY A 81 0.20 -2.65 16.05
CA GLY A 81 -0.44 -1.51 15.37
C GLY A 81 0.43 -0.82 14.32
N VAL A 82 1.52 -1.45 13.85
CA VAL A 82 2.43 -0.82 12.90
C VAL A 82 1.84 -0.84 11.49
N ALA A 83 1.74 0.33 10.87
CA ALA A 83 1.43 0.47 9.46
C ALA A 83 2.53 1.26 8.73
N LEU A 84 2.40 1.37 7.41
CA LEU A 84 3.22 2.27 6.61
C LEU A 84 2.32 3.37 6.09
N VAL A 85 2.74 4.62 6.25
CA VAL A 85 1.94 5.80 5.88
C VAL A 85 1.61 5.81 4.40
N ASN A 86 2.54 5.34 3.56
CA ASN A 86 2.41 5.30 2.10
C ASN A 86 2.18 3.89 1.55
N ALA A 87 1.67 2.94 2.35
CA ALA A 87 1.50 1.57 1.89
C ALA A 87 0.48 1.43 0.73
N PRO A 88 0.80 0.61 -0.30
CA PRO A 88 2.12 0.06 -0.59
C PRO A 88 3.08 1.17 -1.08
N GLY A 89 4.28 1.24 -0.50
CA GLY A 89 5.27 2.24 -0.93
C GLY A 89 5.89 1.85 -2.27
N THR A 90 5.81 2.72 -3.28
CA THR A 90 6.33 2.42 -4.63
C THR A 90 7.81 2.81 -4.77
N VAL A 91 8.62 1.86 -5.24
CA VAL A 91 10.02 2.05 -5.64
C VAL A 91 10.12 1.90 -7.15
N ASP A 92 10.41 3.01 -7.84
CA ASP A 92 10.49 3.06 -9.30
C ASP A 92 11.77 2.43 -9.85
N ALA A 93 11.71 1.91 -11.08
CA ALA A 93 12.89 1.34 -11.76
C ALA A 93 14.04 2.34 -11.95
N GLY A 94 13.75 3.63 -12.02
CA GLY A 94 14.76 4.68 -12.10
C GLY A 94 15.40 5.05 -10.77
N TYR A 95 14.85 4.61 -9.63
CA TYR A 95 15.34 4.98 -8.31
C TYR A 95 16.66 4.28 -7.99
N ARG A 96 17.64 5.02 -7.47
CA ARG A 96 18.95 4.51 -7.03
C ARG A 96 19.32 4.92 -5.61
N GLY A 97 18.44 5.67 -4.95
CA GLY A 97 18.62 6.05 -3.57
C GLY A 97 18.42 4.86 -2.64
N GLU A 98 18.63 5.09 -1.35
CA GLU A 98 18.32 4.11 -0.32
C GLU A 98 16.79 3.94 -0.21
N ILE A 99 16.33 2.70 -0.08
CA ILE A 99 14.93 2.44 0.26
C ILE A 99 14.74 2.88 1.72
N LYS A 100 13.67 3.64 1.97
CA LYS A 100 13.28 4.06 3.31
C LYS A 100 11.82 3.70 3.55
N VAL A 101 11.49 3.36 4.80
CA VAL A 101 10.17 2.91 5.20
C VAL A 101 9.54 3.96 6.11
N ILE A 102 8.37 4.46 5.74
CA ILE A 102 7.63 5.45 6.53
C ILE A 102 6.69 4.70 7.47
N VAL A 103 7.18 4.30 8.63
CA VAL A 103 6.42 3.57 9.64
C VAL A 103 5.56 4.52 10.47
N VAL A 104 4.37 4.07 10.87
CA VAL A 104 3.49 4.77 11.81
C VAL A 104 2.98 3.78 12.86
N ASN A 105 2.91 4.23 14.11
CA ASN A 105 2.27 3.51 15.19
C ASN A 105 0.79 3.89 15.28
N LEU A 106 -0.10 2.96 14.93
CA LEU A 106 -1.55 3.14 15.04
C LEU A 106 -2.13 2.53 16.32
N ASP A 107 -1.30 1.93 17.18
CA ASP A 107 -1.75 1.54 18.51
C ASP A 107 -2.04 2.82 19.33
N PRO A 108 -3.23 2.95 19.93
CA PRO A 108 -3.61 4.17 20.65
C PRO A 108 -3.00 4.27 22.06
N ARG A 109 -2.26 3.26 22.52
CA ARG A 109 -1.83 3.14 23.92
C ARG A 109 -0.36 2.74 24.08
N GLU A 110 0.10 1.78 23.28
CA GLU A 110 1.42 1.18 23.44
C GLU A 110 2.43 1.79 22.46
N ALA A 111 3.63 2.10 22.96
CA ALA A 111 4.75 2.46 22.11
C ALA A 111 5.30 1.23 21.38
N VAL A 112 5.85 1.42 20.19
CA VAL A 112 6.57 0.37 19.45
C VAL A 112 8.03 0.74 19.31
N ARG A 113 8.91 -0.23 19.57
CA ARG A 113 10.35 -0.07 19.47
C ARG A 113 10.90 -0.96 18.36
N PHE A 114 11.82 -0.39 17.58
CA PHE A 114 12.61 -1.05 16.56
C PHE A 114 14.07 -0.96 16.95
N GLU A 115 14.77 -2.08 16.85
CA GLU A 115 16.22 -2.15 16.97
C GLU A 115 16.88 -2.19 15.60
N ARG A 116 18.17 -1.86 15.56
CA ARG A 116 18.97 -2.04 14.35
C ARG A 116 18.88 -3.50 13.88
N PHE A 117 18.59 -3.66 12.59
CA PHE A 117 18.35 -4.90 11.87
C PHE A 117 17.01 -5.60 12.14
N ASP A 118 16.08 -4.99 12.87
CA ASP A 118 14.71 -5.49 12.91
C ASP A 118 14.07 -5.45 11.53
N ARG A 119 13.28 -6.48 11.23
CA ARG A 119 12.52 -6.58 9.98
C ARG A 119 11.25 -5.74 10.08
N ILE A 120 11.21 -4.63 9.35
CA ILE A 120 10.15 -3.61 9.49
C ILE A 120 9.14 -3.60 8.34
N ALA A 121 9.52 -4.10 7.16
CA ALA A 121 8.68 -4.15 5.97
C ALA A 121 9.07 -5.34 5.09
N GLN A 122 8.34 -5.56 4.01
CA GLN A 122 8.69 -6.55 2.98
C GLN A 122 8.60 -5.92 1.59
N LEU A 123 9.55 -6.26 0.72
CA LEU A 123 9.67 -5.75 -0.64
C LEU A 123 9.11 -6.78 -1.63
N VAL A 124 8.08 -6.43 -2.38
CA VAL A 124 7.48 -7.27 -3.43
C VAL A 124 7.84 -6.65 -4.78
N VAL A 125 8.58 -7.38 -5.62
CA VAL A 125 8.94 -6.91 -6.98
C VAL A 125 7.92 -7.44 -7.97
N GLN A 126 7.34 -6.57 -8.79
CA GLN A 126 6.32 -6.93 -9.77
C GLN A 126 6.56 -6.26 -11.12
N GLN A 127 6.16 -6.95 -12.19
CA GLN A 127 6.06 -6.33 -13.51
C GLN A 127 4.91 -5.32 -13.49
N VAL A 128 5.12 -4.17 -14.13
CA VAL A 128 4.14 -3.09 -14.26
C VAL A 128 4.02 -2.65 -15.71
N GLU A 129 2.81 -2.34 -16.13
CA GLU A 129 2.54 -1.89 -17.49
C GLU A 129 2.71 -0.38 -17.63
N LYS A 130 3.38 0.05 -18.70
CA LYS A 130 3.42 1.46 -19.10
C LYS A 130 2.16 1.78 -19.90
N VAL A 131 1.18 2.39 -19.25
CA VAL A 131 -0.10 2.72 -19.88
C VAL A 131 -0.01 3.99 -20.73
N ARG A 132 -0.82 4.03 -21.80
CA ARG A 132 -1.15 5.26 -22.52
C ARG A 132 -2.60 5.60 -22.22
N PHE A 133 -2.85 6.78 -21.66
CA PHE A 133 -4.21 7.26 -21.46
C PHE A 133 -4.81 7.72 -22.80
N GLN A 134 -6.04 7.28 -23.08
CA GLN A 134 -6.82 7.70 -24.24
C GLN A 134 -8.12 8.32 -23.74
N GLU A 135 -8.27 9.63 -23.93
CA GLU A 135 -9.46 10.36 -23.53
C GLU A 135 -10.66 10.00 -24.44
N VAL A 136 -11.83 9.80 -23.83
CA VAL A 136 -13.10 9.47 -24.51
C VAL A 136 -14.25 10.21 -23.85
N ALA A 137 -15.29 10.54 -24.62
CA ALA A 137 -16.47 11.22 -24.08
C ALA A 137 -17.31 10.34 -23.14
N LYS A 138 -17.28 9.02 -23.32
CA LYS A 138 -17.99 8.05 -22.47
C LYS A 138 -17.21 6.73 -22.40
N LEU A 139 -17.08 6.17 -21.19
CA LEU A 139 -16.53 4.83 -20.97
C LEU A 139 -17.56 3.73 -21.34
N PRO A 140 -17.11 2.51 -21.73
CA PRO A 140 -18.00 1.38 -21.93
C PRO A 140 -18.75 0.99 -20.65
N ASP A 141 -19.97 0.45 -20.80
CA ASP A 141 -20.74 -0.05 -19.67
C ASP A 141 -20.04 -1.27 -19.02
N SER A 142 -20.18 -1.44 -17.70
CA SER A 142 -19.66 -2.60 -16.97
C SER A 142 -20.61 -3.04 -15.87
N THR A 143 -20.53 -4.32 -15.43
CA THR A 143 -21.38 -4.87 -14.36
C THR A 143 -21.25 -4.10 -13.05
N ARG A 144 -20.08 -3.52 -12.77
CA ARG A 144 -19.84 -2.72 -11.57
C ARG A 144 -20.27 -1.26 -11.74
N ALA A 145 -20.26 -0.73 -12.98
CA ALA A 145 -20.57 0.66 -13.31
C ALA A 145 -19.96 1.65 -12.30
N GLU A 146 -20.78 2.52 -11.71
CA GLU A 146 -20.37 3.52 -10.69
C GLU A 146 -20.36 2.96 -9.25
N GLY A 147 -20.58 1.64 -9.07
CA GLY A 147 -20.60 0.98 -7.76
C GLY A 147 -19.21 0.93 -7.09
N GLY A 148 -19.00 1.77 -6.07
CA GLY A 148 -17.83 1.81 -5.19
C GLY A 148 -18.21 1.87 -3.71
N PHE A 149 -17.23 1.91 -2.81
CA PHE A 149 -17.43 2.21 -1.37
C PHE A 149 -18.43 1.31 -0.62
N GLY A 150 -18.37 -0.01 -0.83
CA GLY A 150 -19.29 -0.94 -0.15
C GLY A 150 -20.58 -1.22 -0.93
N SER A 151 -20.62 -0.96 -2.24
CA SER A 151 -21.76 -1.25 -3.12
C SER A 151 -22.20 -2.73 -3.17
N THR A 152 -21.40 -3.65 -2.61
CA THR A 152 -21.74 -5.08 -2.46
C THR A 152 -22.32 -5.41 -1.07
N GLY A 153 -22.42 -4.43 -0.18
CA GLY A 153 -22.84 -4.60 1.22
C GLY A 153 -21.91 -5.52 2.00
N GLY A 154 -22.45 -6.11 3.08
CA GLY A 154 -21.80 -7.19 3.84
C GLY A 154 -21.22 -6.78 5.19
N HIS A 155 -21.53 -5.57 5.64
CA HIS A 155 -21.19 -5.11 6.99
C HIS A 155 -22.19 -4.06 7.46
N ALA A 156 -22.73 -4.22 8.68
CA ALA A 156 -23.83 -3.39 9.18
C ALA A 156 -23.54 -1.87 9.15
N ALA A 157 -22.28 -1.45 9.19
CA ALA A 157 -21.90 -0.04 9.08
C ALA A 157 -21.91 0.54 7.64
N VAL A 158 -21.89 -0.31 6.60
CA VAL A 158 -22.05 0.10 5.19
C VAL A 158 -23.49 -0.10 4.68
N ASP A 159 -24.28 -0.93 5.37
CA ASP A 159 -25.68 -1.21 5.01
C ASP A 159 -26.69 -0.16 5.56
N GLY A 160 -26.19 0.97 6.08
CA GLY A 160 -26.97 2.02 6.73
C GLY A 160 -27.63 3.03 5.79
N THR A 161 -28.95 2.90 5.63
CA THR A 161 -29.97 3.88 5.15
C THR A 161 -30.20 4.01 3.64
N SER A 162 -30.89 3.01 3.06
CA SER A 162 -31.82 3.24 1.94
C SER A 162 -33.26 2.92 2.41
N GLY A 163 -33.93 3.94 2.95
CA GLY A 163 -35.30 3.79 3.44
C GLY A 163 -35.99 5.15 3.56
N THR A 164 -36.42 5.71 2.43
CA THR A 164 -37.37 6.82 2.39
C THR A 164 -38.80 6.29 2.53
N SER A 165 -39.46 6.54 3.67
CA SER A 165 -40.91 6.84 3.71
C SER A 165 -41.21 7.65 4.98
N GLY A 166 -41.94 8.75 4.81
CA GLY A 166 -41.82 9.94 5.65
C GLY A 166 -42.70 10.03 6.90
N GLN A 167 -42.33 10.98 7.76
CA GLN A 167 -43.22 11.92 8.46
C GLN A 167 -42.39 13.00 9.17
N ALA A 168 -42.93 14.22 9.18
CA ALA A 168 -42.26 15.45 9.59
C ALA A 168 -42.03 15.57 11.12
N ALA A 169 -40.85 16.07 11.51
CA ALA A 169 -40.68 16.91 12.71
C ALA A 169 -39.30 17.61 12.69
N MET A 170 -39.29 18.86 13.15
CA MET A 170 -38.19 19.83 13.14
C MET A 170 -37.01 19.50 14.07
N GLY A 171 -35.81 19.88 13.64
CA GLY A 171 -34.76 20.46 14.49
C GLY A 171 -33.52 19.59 14.75
N GLY A 172 -32.34 20.07 14.32
CA GLY A 172 -31.05 19.63 14.87
C GLY A 172 -29.97 19.24 13.85
N GLN A 173 -29.01 20.16 13.68
CA GLN A 173 -27.69 20.12 13.05
C GLN A 173 -27.14 18.87 12.32
N ALA A 174 -26.54 19.20 11.17
CA ALA A 174 -25.90 18.35 10.18
C ALA A 174 -24.55 17.75 10.61
N GLY A 175 -24.29 16.54 10.10
CA GLY A 175 -22.98 15.89 10.11
C GLY A 175 -22.87 14.85 8.99
N GLY A 176 -23.31 15.20 7.78
CA GLY A 176 -23.18 14.35 6.60
C GLY A 176 -21.89 14.69 5.85
N ASN A 177 -20.98 13.70 5.73
CA ASN A 177 -19.73 13.83 5.00
C ASN A 177 -20.03 13.98 3.49
N ARG A 178 -20.14 15.22 3.01
CA ARG A 178 -20.32 15.52 1.59
C ARG A 178 -18.95 15.77 0.97
N TYR A 179 -18.38 14.79 0.28
CA TYR A 179 -17.34 15.09 -0.69
C TYR A 179 -18.00 15.63 -1.96
N ALA A 180 -17.74 16.89 -2.26
CA ALA A 180 -18.21 17.57 -3.44
C ALA A 180 -17.48 17.01 -4.68
N SER A 181 -18.25 16.50 -5.64
CA SER A 181 -17.80 16.31 -7.00
C SER A 181 -17.52 17.68 -7.63
N VAL A 182 -16.25 18.01 -7.83
CA VAL A 182 -15.87 19.19 -8.61
C VAL A 182 -16.07 18.85 -10.08
N VAL A 183 -17.25 19.19 -10.60
CA VAL A 183 -17.50 19.27 -12.04
C VAL A 183 -16.91 20.61 -12.50
N SER A 184 -15.87 20.56 -13.32
CA SER A 184 -15.33 21.75 -13.97
C SER A 184 -16.16 22.05 -15.21
N ASP A 185 -17.13 22.96 -15.09
CA ASP A 185 -17.69 23.67 -16.23
C ASP A 185 -16.63 24.66 -16.75
N ARG A 186 -16.21 24.47 -18.00
CA ARG A 186 -15.66 25.54 -18.83
C ARG A 186 -16.30 25.46 -20.21
N GLU A 187 -17.42 26.15 -20.34
CA GLU A 187 -17.86 26.69 -21.61
C GLU A 187 -17.11 28.00 -21.91
N GLY A 188 -16.63 28.09 -23.15
CA GLY A 188 -16.18 29.23 -23.95
C GLY A 188 -15.95 30.61 -23.31
N GLN A 189 -14.69 31.07 -23.41
CA GLN A 189 -14.30 32.23 -24.23
C GLN A 189 -12.80 32.20 -24.52
#